data_AF-A0A074L3Z5-F1
#
_entry.id   AF-A0A074L3Z5-F1
#
_cell.length_a   1.000
_cell.length_b   1.000
_cell.length_c   1.000
_cell.angle_alpha   90.00
_cell.angle_beta   90.00
_cell.angle_gamma   90.00
#
_symmetry.space_group_name_H-M   'P 1'
#
loop_
_entity.id
_entity.type
_entity.pdbx_description
1 polymer ?
#
loop_
_entity_poly.entity_id
_entity_poly.type
_entity_poly.pdbx_seq_one_letter_code
_entity_poly.pdbx_strand_id
1 'polypeptide(L)'
;MNTIYIRTLKRAEHTVFNVSDGQKYYYDTQFNRRIPFSSGQQVKRSLIDALCDAINQVPSPTTFLFDVNKQKELEEGEVYATCDPTYADQLFGGWMKASKKDKTGSIKQERTLKRRSPLSISAMRALHPLLAGMDSENVSFDRSDRPNNKVIVRDEKNNELSEEEIVALLEGKDRSLSRKWIPNNSRATGLFVFDIAIDLRRLFSVSINSFEPEMAESTVAKLREEGWIESKNVFGPCLVAPKELRDQWIPGLAKAILNWRITSNQSRTFSLMDTLAVSISDNANMIAGSIRAKLSEEDSRKADPIIDENLNGVETYISLQAGGYIHTKGETADALDRAEKALVDKMVAYDYEYKKV
;
A
#
# COMPACT_ATOMS: atom_id res chain seq x y z
N MET A 1 2.83 -26.40 -2.21
CA MET A 1 2.76 -24.96 -2.54
C MET A 1 3.63 -24.17 -1.56
N ASN A 2 4.55 -23.34 -2.04
CA ASN A 2 5.41 -22.48 -1.18
C ASN A 2 5.08 -21.00 -1.28
N THR A 3 4.43 -20.59 -2.37
CA THR A 3 4.09 -19.20 -2.65
C THR A 3 2.64 -19.14 -3.13
N ILE A 4 1.90 -18.15 -2.66
CA ILE A 4 0.57 -17.82 -3.20
C ILE A 4 0.73 -16.55 -4.05
N TYR A 5 0.31 -16.62 -5.30
CA TYR A 5 0.23 -15.48 -6.21
C TYR A 5 -1.22 -15.01 -6.31
N ILE A 6 -1.38 -13.69 -6.22
CA ILE A 6 -2.67 -13.03 -6.23
C ILE A 6 -2.60 -11.92 -7.26
N ARG A 7 -3.62 -11.83 -8.11
CA ARG A 7 -3.80 -10.70 -9.02
C ARG A 7 -5.18 -10.15 -8.81
N THR A 8 -5.27 -8.84 -8.63
CA THR A 8 -6.54 -8.17 -8.38
C THR A 8 -6.79 -7.14 -9.46
N LEU A 9 -8.04 -7.06 -9.94
CA LEU A 9 -8.52 -6.01 -10.80
C LEU A 9 -9.32 -5.01 -9.98
N LYS A 10 -8.86 -3.76 -9.90
CA LYS A 10 -9.56 -2.66 -9.26
C LYS A 10 -10.02 -1.63 -10.29
N ARG A 11 -11.20 -1.07 -10.08
CA ARG A 11 -11.66 0.15 -10.75
C ARG A 11 -11.34 1.33 -9.88
N ALA A 12 -10.74 2.38 -10.44
CA ALA A 12 -10.61 3.66 -9.74
C ALA A 12 -11.43 4.73 -10.46
N GLU A 13 -12.17 5.50 -9.67
CA GLU A 13 -12.97 6.64 -10.12
C GLU A 13 -12.43 7.91 -9.46
N HIS A 14 -11.78 8.76 -10.23
CA HIS A 14 -11.30 10.08 -9.81
C HIS A 14 -10.48 10.09 -8.51
N THR A 15 -9.49 9.21 -8.40
CA THR A 15 -8.67 9.08 -7.19
C THR A 15 -7.27 9.68 -7.34
N VAL A 16 -6.58 9.86 -6.22
CA VAL A 16 -5.18 10.28 -6.18
C VAL A 16 -4.33 9.19 -5.52
N PHE A 17 -3.44 8.57 -6.29
CA PHE A 17 -2.57 7.48 -5.82
C PHE A 17 -1.31 7.93 -5.07
N ASN A 18 -1.29 9.16 -4.57
CA ASN A 18 -0.11 9.77 -3.99
C ASN A 18 -0.46 10.75 -2.88
N VAL A 19 0.50 10.99 -2.00
CA VAL A 19 0.35 11.83 -0.80
C VAL A 19 0.89 13.26 -1.03
N SER A 20 1.95 13.40 -1.83
CA SER A 20 2.62 14.68 -2.14
C SER A 20 2.67 14.93 -3.64
N ASP A 21 2.54 16.17 -4.11
CA ASP A 21 2.77 16.56 -5.53
C ASP A 21 1.76 16.02 -6.56
N GLY A 22 0.55 15.68 -6.12
CA GLY A 22 -0.56 15.29 -7.01
C GLY A 22 -0.43 13.86 -7.58
N GLN A 23 -1.22 13.56 -8.61
CA GLN A 23 -1.35 12.21 -9.17
C GLN A 23 -0.05 11.73 -9.85
N LYS A 24 0.51 10.62 -9.35
CA LYS A 24 1.65 9.93 -9.97
C LYS A 24 1.30 9.35 -11.34
N TYR A 25 2.21 9.47 -12.30
CA TYR A 25 2.10 8.84 -13.60
C TYR A 25 3.46 8.42 -14.14
N TYR A 26 3.45 7.47 -15.07
CA TYR A 26 4.57 7.22 -15.98
C TYR A 26 4.12 7.52 -17.42
N TYR A 27 5.07 7.67 -18.34
CA TYR A 27 4.76 7.87 -19.75
C TYR A 27 4.95 6.56 -20.52
N ASP A 28 3.89 6.10 -21.16
CA ASP A 28 3.88 4.94 -22.03
C ASP A 28 4.20 5.39 -23.46
N THR A 29 5.33 4.92 -24.00
CA THR A 29 5.81 5.32 -25.33
C THR A 29 5.07 4.65 -26.47
N GLN A 30 4.54 3.44 -26.24
CA GLN A 30 3.84 2.66 -27.27
C GLN A 30 2.50 3.30 -27.62
N PHE A 31 1.75 3.72 -26.60
CA PHE A 31 0.43 4.34 -26.77
C PHE A 31 0.47 5.87 -26.65
N ASN A 32 1.64 6.46 -26.39
CA ASN A 32 1.87 7.90 -26.24
C ASN A 32 0.92 8.52 -25.18
N ARG A 33 0.91 7.95 -23.97
CA ARG A 33 -0.02 8.35 -22.89
C ARG A 33 0.68 8.47 -21.55
N ARG A 34 0.21 9.41 -20.72
CA ARG A 34 0.56 9.46 -19.30
C ARG A 34 -0.39 8.57 -18.52
N ILE A 35 0.14 7.51 -17.93
CA ILE A 35 -0.65 6.48 -17.27
C ILE A 35 -0.49 6.63 -15.75
N PRO A 36 -1.60 6.78 -15.01
CA PRO A 36 -1.53 6.86 -13.56
C PRO A 36 -1.12 5.51 -12.95
N PHE A 37 -0.44 5.55 -11.81
CA PHE A 37 -0.13 4.35 -11.02
C PHE A 37 0.00 4.68 -9.54
N SER A 38 -0.15 3.67 -8.69
CA SER A 38 0.22 3.70 -7.27
C SER A 38 1.48 2.87 -7.06
N SER A 39 2.47 3.40 -6.35
CA SER A 39 3.71 2.66 -6.08
C SER A 39 3.42 1.45 -5.17
N GLY A 40 4.22 0.39 -5.30
CA GLY A 40 4.08 -0.79 -4.44
C GLY A 40 4.23 -0.46 -2.94
N GLN A 41 5.00 0.58 -2.61
CA GLN A 41 5.10 1.09 -1.23
C GLN A 41 3.78 1.69 -0.72
N GLN A 42 3.07 2.46 -1.56
CA GLN A 42 1.77 3.03 -1.18
C GLN A 42 0.72 1.93 -1.00
N VAL A 43 0.67 0.98 -1.93
CA VAL A 43 -0.20 -0.20 -1.83
C VAL A 43 0.10 -0.99 -0.56
N LYS A 44 1.38 -1.26 -0.31
CA LYS A 44 1.83 -1.98 0.88
C LYS A 44 1.44 -1.27 2.17
N ARG A 45 1.63 0.05 2.26
CA ARG A 45 1.20 0.83 3.42
C ARG A 45 -0.31 0.67 3.65
N SER A 46 -1.12 0.92 2.62
CA SER A 46 -2.58 0.77 2.72
C SER A 46 -3.02 -0.64 3.11
N LEU A 47 -2.32 -1.67 2.65
CA LEU A 47 -2.58 -3.06 3.01
C LEU A 47 -2.22 -3.34 4.48
N ILE A 48 -1.07 -2.86 4.94
CA ILE A 48 -0.64 -3.05 6.34
C ILE A 48 -1.53 -2.27 7.30
N ASP A 49 -1.94 -1.05 6.94
CA ASP A 49 -2.91 -0.27 7.72
C ASP A 49 -4.25 -1.04 7.84
N ALA A 50 -4.77 -1.56 6.72
CA ALA A 50 -5.99 -2.37 6.71
C ALA A 50 -5.86 -3.69 7.50
N LEU A 51 -4.66 -4.28 7.55
CA LEU A 51 -4.38 -5.45 8.37
C LEU A 51 -4.46 -5.11 9.86
N CYS A 52 -3.75 -4.06 10.29
CA CYS A 52 -3.75 -3.61 11.67
C CYS A 52 -5.17 -3.30 12.16
N ASP A 53 -5.98 -2.62 11.33
CA ASP A 53 -7.40 -2.38 11.60
C ASP A 53 -8.19 -3.69 11.71
N ALA A 54 -7.97 -4.65 10.81
CA ALA A 54 -8.68 -5.92 10.79
C ALA A 54 -8.41 -6.80 12.01
N ILE A 55 -7.20 -6.75 12.56
CA ILE A 55 -6.81 -7.51 13.76
C ILE A 55 -6.89 -6.69 15.05
N ASN A 56 -7.31 -5.42 14.95
CA ASN A 56 -7.37 -4.45 16.05
C ASN A 56 -6.03 -4.33 16.81
N GLN A 57 -4.92 -4.27 16.08
CA GLN A 57 -3.57 -4.08 16.63
C GLN A 57 -3.06 -2.68 16.27
N VAL A 58 -2.56 -1.95 17.27
CA VAL A 58 -1.87 -0.68 17.03
C VAL A 58 -0.54 -0.99 16.32
N PRO A 59 -0.21 -0.33 15.18
CA PRO A 59 1.06 -0.52 14.51
C PRO A 59 2.26 -0.28 15.43
N SER A 60 3.37 -0.95 15.15
CA SER A 60 4.60 -0.76 15.90
C SER A 60 4.99 0.73 15.98
N PRO A 61 5.41 1.22 17.16
CA PRO A 61 5.93 2.58 17.27
C PRO A 61 7.15 2.75 16.35
N THR A 62 7.29 3.97 15.81
CA THR A 62 8.39 4.37 14.95
C THR A 62 9.14 5.51 15.61
N THR A 63 10.45 5.38 15.74
CA THR A 63 11.30 6.43 16.30
C THR A 63 11.82 7.30 15.17
N PHE A 64 11.51 8.59 15.22
CA PHE A 64 12.03 9.60 14.30
C PHE A 64 13.16 10.34 14.99
N LEU A 65 14.33 10.34 14.38
CA LEU A 65 15.46 11.13 14.85
C LEU A 65 15.60 12.38 13.99
N PHE A 66 15.97 13.47 14.64
CA PHE A 66 16.33 14.72 13.99
C PHE A 66 17.73 15.10 14.45
N ASP A 67 18.60 15.38 13.48
CA ASP A 67 19.94 15.87 13.73
C ASP A 67 19.90 17.40 13.87
N VAL A 68 20.80 17.96 14.69
CA VAL A 68 21.01 19.41 14.73
C VAL A 68 22.24 19.75 13.90
N ASN A 69 22.06 20.59 12.88
CA ASN A 69 23.16 21.03 12.02
C ASN A 69 24.06 22.07 12.74
N LYS A 70 25.16 22.48 12.09
CA LYS A 70 26.10 23.47 12.67
C LYS A 70 25.45 24.85 12.87
N GLN A 71 24.36 25.13 12.16
CA GLN A 71 23.58 26.36 12.19
C GLN A 71 22.46 26.32 13.26
N LYS A 72 22.40 25.27 14.08
CA LYS A 72 21.35 25.02 15.10
C LYS A 72 19.95 24.81 14.52
N GLU A 73 19.85 24.34 13.28
CA GLU A 73 18.59 23.98 12.64
C GLU A 73 18.39 22.45 12.71
N LEU A 74 17.12 22.01 12.68
CA LEU A 74 16.76 20.60 12.64
C LEU A 74 16.90 20.05 11.21
N GLU A 75 17.58 18.92 11.07
CA GLU A 75 17.72 18.13 9.86
C GLU A 75 17.10 16.75 10.08
N GLU A 76 16.52 16.15 9.04
CA GLU A 76 15.93 14.80 9.13
C GLU A 76 17.03 13.77 9.40
N GLY A 77 16.90 13.05 10.51
CA GLY A 77 17.78 11.95 10.91
C GLY A 77 17.22 10.58 10.48
N GLU A 78 17.66 9.50 11.15
CA GLU A 78 17.12 8.17 10.84
C GLU A 78 15.69 7.96 11.34
N VAL A 79 15.01 7.03 10.67
CA VAL A 79 13.74 6.47 11.14
C VAL A 79 14.00 5.02 11.56
N TYR A 80 13.77 4.70 12.83
CA TYR A 80 13.96 3.36 13.37
C TYR A 80 12.63 2.66 13.64
N ALA A 81 12.50 1.47 13.05
CA ALA A 81 11.48 0.51 13.44
C ALA A 81 11.95 -0.28 14.69
N THR A 82 11.00 -0.82 15.46
CA THR A 82 11.29 -1.63 16.66
C THR A 82 12.02 -2.92 16.36
N CYS A 83 11.91 -3.44 15.12
CA CYS A 83 12.41 -4.75 14.73
C CYS A 83 11.80 -5.89 15.57
N ASP A 84 10.55 -5.72 16.03
CA ASP A 84 9.83 -6.66 16.88
C ASP A 84 8.70 -7.35 16.09
N PRO A 85 8.80 -8.67 15.84
CA PRO A 85 7.81 -9.40 15.05
C PRO A 85 6.50 -9.73 15.78
N THR A 86 6.35 -9.33 17.06
CA THR A 86 5.05 -9.39 17.76
C THR A 86 4.04 -8.40 17.17
N TYR A 87 4.51 -7.40 16.45
CA TYR A 87 3.69 -6.49 15.66
C TYR A 87 3.52 -7.03 14.23
N ALA A 88 2.28 -7.19 13.80
CA ALA A 88 1.95 -7.71 12.47
C ALA A 88 2.52 -6.82 11.35
N ASP A 89 2.49 -5.50 11.51
CA ASP A 89 3.06 -4.56 10.53
C ASP A 89 4.57 -4.78 10.33
N GLN A 90 5.30 -5.12 11.39
CA GLN A 90 6.72 -5.44 11.32
C GLN A 90 6.94 -6.81 10.69
N LEU A 91 6.22 -7.84 11.15
CA LEU A 91 6.39 -9.21 10.67
C LEU A 91 6.14 -9.32 9.16
N PHE A 92 5.05 -8.71 8.68
CA PHE A 92 4.64 -8.74 7.27
C PHE A 92 5.22 -7.58 6.46
N GLY A 93 5.43 -6.41 7.05
CA GLY A 93 6.04 -5.26 6.39
C GLY A 93 7.56 -5.40 6.21
N GLY A 94 8.22 -6.12 7.11
CA GLY A 94 9.67 -6.18 7.19
C GLY A 94 10.28 -4.86 7.65
N TRP A 95 11.58 -4.87 7.94
CA TRP A 95 12.29 -3.72 8.46
C TRP A 95 13.75 -3.72 8.05
N MET A 96 14.37 -2.55 8.16
CA MET A 96 15.81 -2.38 8.05
C MET A 96 16.24 -1.32 9.06
N LYS A 97 17.02 -1.72 10.06
CA LYS A 97 17.69 -0.83 11.01
C LYS A 97 19.17 -0.85 10.70
N ALA A 98 19.63 0.11 9.90
CA ALA A 98 21.04 0.29 9.62
C ALA A 98 21.74 0.94 10.82
N SER A 99 22.95 0.49 11.13
CA SER A 99 23.80 1.16 12.12
C SER A 99 24.59 2.28 11.46
N LYS A 100 24.55 3.50 12.04
CA LYS A 100 25.48 4.58 11.68
C LYS A 100 26.73 4.51 12.53
N LYS A 101 27.85 4.94 11.93
CA LYS A 101 29.08 5.28 12.66
C LYS A 101 28.85 6.61 13.37
N ASP A 102 29.21 6.74 14.64
CA ASP A 102 29.19 8.05 15.30
C ASP A 102 30.17 9.01 14.60
N LYS A 103 29.86 10.31 14.63
CA LYS A 103 30.68 11.41 14.10
C LYS A 103 32.09 11.49 14.73
N THR A 104 32.36 10.72 15.79
CA THR A 104 33.65 10.57 16.48
C THR A 104 34.48 9.38 15.99
N GLY A 105 34.03 8.63 14.98
CA GLY A 105 34.73 7.43 14.49
C GLY A 105 34.61 6.21 15.42
N SER A 106 33.91 6.34 16.54
CA SER A 106 33.56 5.24 17.43
C SER A 106 32.34 4.52 16.85
N ILE A 107 32.52 3.29 16.40
CA ILE A 107 31.40 2.45 15.96
C ILE A 107 30.63 2.06 17.23
N LYS A 108 29.43 2.58 17.47
CA LYS A 108 28.45 1.81 18.24
C LYS A 108 28.24 0.53 17.45
N GLN A 109 28.82 -0.58 17.93
CA GLN A 109 28.85 -1.91 17.31
C GLN A 109 27.47 -2.58 17.24
N GLU A 110 26.41 -1.85 16.92
CA GLU A 110 25.15 -2.49 16.56
C GLU A 110 25.24 -2.97 15.12
N ARG A 111 24.99 -4.26 14.88
CA ARG A 111 24.91 -4.79 13.51
C ARG A 111 23.61 -4.32 12.87
N THR A 112 23.63 -4.17 11.55
CA THR A 112 22.42 -3.85 10.80
C THR A 112 21.42 -5.00 10.94
N LEU A 113 20.21 -4.69 11.40
CA LEU A 113 19.11 -5.64 11.50
C LEU A 113 18.24 -5.52 10.26
N LYS A 114 17.98 -6.64 9.57
CA LYS A 114 17.24 -6.58 8.30
C LYS A 114 16.35 -7.79 8.12
N ARG A 115 15.06 -7.54 8.00
CA ARG A 115 14.07 -8.53 7.58
C ARG A 115 13.43 -8.12 6.26
N ARG A 116 13.41 -9.05 5.30
CA ARG A 116 12.63 -8.86 4.07
C ARG A 116 11.18 -9.25 4.34
N SER A 117 10.26 -8.42 3.87
CA SER A 117 8.84 -8.72 3.88
C SER A 117 8.54 -10.06 3.19
N PRO A 118 7.70 -10.92 3.78
CA PRO A 118 7.19 -12.10 3.11
C PRO A 118 6.17 -11.77 2.00
N LEU A 119 5.75 -10.49 1.90
CA LEU A 119 4.81 -10.00 0.90
C LEU A 119 5.57 -9.21 -0.17
N SER A 120 5.64 -9.75 -1.38
CA SER A 120 6.12 -9.01 -2.55
C SER A 120 4.93 -8.40 -3.27
N ILE A 121 4.80 -7.07 -3.18
CA ILE A 121 3.63 -6.32 -3.66
C ILE A 121 4.06 -5.46 -4.85
N SER A 122 3.41 -5.63 -5.99
CA SER A 122 3.67 -4.81 -7.18
C SER A 122 3.12 -3.39 -7.00
N ALA A 123 3.54 -2.48 -7.87
CA ALA A 123 2.77 -1.26 -8.10
C ALA A 123 1.35 -1.63 -8.57
N MET A 124 0.36 -0.81 -8.19
CA MET A 124 -0.95 -0.84 -8.81
C MET A 124 -0.89 0.00 -10.08
N ARG A 125 -0.97 -0.65 -11.23
CA ARG A 125 -0.77 -0.07 -12.56
C ARG A 125 -2.00 -0.29 -13.43
N ALA A 126 -2.14 0.46 -14.51
CA ALA A 126 -3.21 0.21 -15.47
C ALA A 126 -3.18 -1.24 -15.98
N LEU A 127 -4.36 -1.85 -16.14
CA LEU A 127 -4.52 -3.14 -16.82
C LEU A 127 -3.96 -3.05 -18.25
N HIS A 128 -4.24 -1.93 -18.92
CA HIS A 128 -3.74 -1.57 -20.23
C HIS A 128 -3.67 -0.03 -20.36
N PRO A 129 -2.70 0.55 -21.09
CA PRO A 129 -2.61 2.02 -21.29
C PRO A 129 -3.84 2.67 -21.93
N LEU A 130 -4.69 1.89 -22.60
CA LEU A 130 -5.95 2.35 -23.20
C LEU A 130 -7.17 2.24 -22.26
N LEU A 131 -7.01 1.61 -21.10
CA LEU A 131 -8.09 1.34 -20.12
C LEU A 131 -7.95 2.16 -18.84
N ALA A 132 -6.97 3.07 -18.79
CA ALA A 132 -6.79 4.01 -17.70
C ALA A 132 -6.28 5.34 -18.22
N GLY A 133 -6.52 6.40 -17.45
CA GLY A 133 -6.14 7.76 -17.84
C GLY A 133 -6.12 8.71 -16.66
N MET A 134 -5.72 9.94 -16.95
CA MET A 134 -5.81 11.04 -16.01
C MET A 134 -6.76 12.10 -16.53
N ASP A 135 -7.69 12.51 -15.69
CA ASP A 135 -8.54 13.66 -15.93
C ASP A 135 -8.00 14.87 -15.18
N SER A 136 -8.04 16.04 -15.82
CA SER A 136 -7.71 17.31 -15.17
C SER A 136 -8.99 17.97 -14.68
N GLU A 137 -9.01 18.34 -13.41
CA GLU A 137 -10.07 19.12 -12.79
C GLU A 137 -9.49 20.36 -12.10
N ASN A 138 -10.31 21.40 -11.98
CA ASN A 138 -10.00 22.52 -11.10
C ASN A 138 -10.82 22.39 -9.83
N VAL A 139 -10.20 22.65 -8.68
CA VAL A 139 -10.84 22.43 -7.38
C VAL A 139 -10.94 23.75 -6.62
N SER A 140 -12.00 23.90 -5.83
CA SER A 140 -12.13 24.99 -4.87
C SER A 140 -11.82 24.48 -3.46
N PHE A 141 -10.95 25.19 -2.74
CA PHE A 141 -10.86 25.09 -1.29
C PHE A 141 -11.75 26.19 -0.72
N ASP A 142 -12.95 25.81 -0.28
CA ASP A 142 -13.94 26.73 0.25
C ASP A 142 -14.19 26.46 1.73
N ARG A 143 -14.04 27.50 2.53
CA ARG A 143 -14.32 27.52 3.97
C ARG A 143 -15.10 28.76 4.36
N SER A 144 -15.77 29.42 3.41
CA SER A 144 -16.48 30.67 3.66
C SER A 144 -17.58 30.55 4.73
N ASP A 145 -18.08 29.34 4.95
CA ASP A 145 -19.08 28.98 5.95
C ASP A 145 -18.55 28.96 7.40
N ARG A 146 -17.22 29.02 7.60
CA ARG A 146 -16.61 28.94 8.93
C ARG A 146 -16.34 30.34 9.52
N PRO A 147 -17.00 30.72 10.64
CA PRO A 147 -16.87 32.05 11.22
C PRO A 147 -15.53 32.27 11.93
N ASN A 148 -14.77 31.22 12.21
CA ASN A 148 -13.51 31.27 12.97
C ASN A 148 -12.26 31.28 12.07
N ASN A 149 -12.41 31.54 10.77
CA ASN A 149 -11.26 31.64 9.88
C ASN A 149 -10.47 32.92 10.17
N LYS A 150 -9.14 32.79 10.34
CA LYS A 150 -8.24 33.94 10.40
C LYS A 150 -7.70 34.24 9.00
N VAL A 151 -8.00 35.42 8.47
CA VAL A 151 -7.44 35.92 7.21
C VAL A 151 -6.30 36.87 7.55
N ILE A 152 -5.08 36.54 7.12
CA ILE A 152 -3.90 37.40 7.26
C ILE A 152 -3.48 37.83 5.86
N VAL A 153 -3.50 39.14 5.60
CA VAL A 153 -2.97 39.73 4.37
C VAL A 153 -1.67 40.46 4.73
N ARG A 154 -0.62 40.24 3.96
CA ARG A 154 0.71 40.82 4.22
C ARG A 154 1.15 41.70 3.07
N ASP A 155 1.90 42.75 3.41
CA ASP A 155 2.61 43.59 2.46
C ASP A 155 3.90 42.91 1.92
N GLU A 156 4.61 43.59 1.03
CA GLU A 156 5.88 43.12 0.45
C GLU A 156 7.02 42.94 1.48
N LYS A 157 6.86 43.50 2.69
CA LYS A 157 7.82 43.42 3.79
C LYS A 157 7.41 42.39 4.86
N ASN A 158 6.37 41.58 4.59
CA ASN A 158 5.75 40.61 5.51
C ASN A 158 5.03 41.20 6.73
N ASN A 159 4.71 42.49 6.75
CA ASN A 159 3.88 43.07 7.80
C ASN A 159 2.40 42.73 7.57
N GLU A 160 1.66 42.45 8.64
CA GLU A 160 0.22 42.19 8.56
C GLU A 160 -0.55 43.50 8.36
N LEU A 161 -1.44 43.54 7.38
CA LEU A 161 -2.33 44.69 7.12
C LEU A 161 -3.47 44.74 8.13
N SER A 162 -3.99 45.94 8.39
CA SER A 162 -5.19 46.15 9.20
C SER A 162 -6.47 45.75 8.43
N GLU A 163 -7.59 45.58 9.14
CA GLU A 163 -8.87 45.26 8.50
C GLU A 163 -9.33 46.38 7.55
N GLU A 164 -9.11 47.64 7.93
CA GLU A 164 -9.47 48.81 7.11
C GLU A 164 -8.69 48.84 5.80
N GLU A 165 -7.38 48.54 5.84
CA GLU A 165 -6.54 48.45 4.65
C GLU A 165 -6.98 47.31 3.73
N ILE A 166 -7.37 46.16 4.30
CA ILE A 166 -7.87 45.01 3.54
C ILE A 166 -9.21 45.36 2.87
N VAL A 167 -10.14 46.02 3.58
CA VAL A 167 -11.44 46.44 3.03
C VAL A 167 -11.25 47.44 1.89
N ALA A 168 -10.39 48.44 2.06
CA ALA A 168 -10.05 49.39 1.00
C ALA A 168 -9.42 48.69 -0.22
N LEU A 169 -8.59 47.67 -0.02
CA LEU A 169 -8.01 46.88 -1.11
C LEU A 169 -9.03 46.01 -1.85
N LEU A 170 -10.12 45.62 -1.20
CA LEU A 170 -11.19 44.81 -1.77
C LEU A 170 -12.30 45.63 -2.44
N GLU A 171 -12.35 46.95 -2.19
CA GLU A 171 -13.36 47.84 -2.77
C GLU A 171 -13.34 47.77 -4.32
N GLY A 172 -14.52 47.51 -4.91
CA GLY A 172 -14.67 47.34 -6.37
C GLY A 172 -14.12 46.02 -6.95
N LYS A 173 -13.63 45.08 -6.12
CA LYS A 173 -13.12 43.77 -6.56
C LYS A 173 -14.03 42.64 -6.08
N ASP A 174 -14.50 41.80 -7.00
CA ASP A 174 -15.23 40.57 -6.66
C ASP A 174 -14.25 39.46 -6.25
N ARG A 175 -13.75 39.53 -5.01
CA ARG A 175 -12.72 38.60 -4.51
C ARG A 175 -13.04 38.09 -3.11
N SER A 176 -13.19 36.77 -2.98
CA SER A 176 -13.28 36.08 -1.68
C SER A 176 -11.88 35.75 -1.14
N LEU A 177 -11.65 36.04 0.14
CA LEU A 177 -10.41 35.71 0.85
C LEU A 177 -10.47 34.37 1.61
N SER A 178 -11.68 33.82 1.78
CA SER A 178 -11.93 32.53 2.45
C SER A 178 -12.05 31.35 1.48
N ARG A 179 -11.97 31.62 0.16
CA ARG A 179 -11.95 30.63 -0.91
C ARG A 179 -10.65 30.71 -1.70
N LYS A 180 -10.03 29.56 -1.96
CA LYS A 180 -8.87 29.45 -2.87
C LYS A 180 -9.21 28.55 -4.06
N TRP A 181 -8.93 29.05 -5.26
CA TRP A 181 -8.97 28.27 -6.48
C TRP A 181 -7.67 27.50 -6.66
N ILE A 182 -7.76 26.20 -6.96
CA ILE A 182 -6.62 25.32 -7.15
C ILE A 182 -6.72 24.71 -8.55
N PRO A 183 -6.06 25.31 -9.55
CA PRO A 183 -6.15 24.84 -10.93
C PRO A 183 -5.33 23.57 -11.18
N ASN A 184 -5.65 22.87 -12.28
CA ASN A 184 -4.84 21.79 -12.87
C ASN A 184 -4.56 20.59 -11.94
N ASN A 185 -5.56 20.16 -11.18
CA ASN A 185 -5.47 18.93 -10.41
C ASN A 185 -5.73 17.72 -11.28
N SER A 186 -4.84 16.74 -11.26
CA SER A 186 -5.04 15.48 -11.99
C SER A 186 -5.65 14.39 -11.09
N ARG A 187 -6.51 13.56 -11.68
CA ARG A 187 -7.15 12.39 -11.04
C ARG A 187 -6.98 11.15 -11.89
N ALA A 188 -6.70 10.02 -11.25
CA ALA A 188 -6.66 8.72 -11.91
C ALA A 188 -8.06 8.15 -12.11
N THR A 189 -8.30 7.59 -13.30
CA THR A 189 -9.51 6.86 -13.65
C THR A 189 -9.18 5.60 -14.45
N GLY A 190 -10.02 4.57 -14.34
CA GLY A 190 -9.97 3.37 -15.17
C GLY A 190 -9.71 2.06 -14.43
N LEU A 191 -9.19 1.08 -15.16
CA LEU A 191 -8.96 -0.29 -14.69
C LEU A 191 -7.49 -0.53 -14.33
N PHE A 192 -7.26 -1.00 -13.11
CA PHE A 192 -5.94 -1.17 -12.53
C PHE A 192 -5.74 -2.59 -12.03
N VAL A 193 -4.53 -3.10 -12.19
CA VAL A 193 -4.10 -4.37 -11.61
C VAL A 193 -2.96 -4.16 -10.62
N PHE A 194 -2.95 -4.97 -9.58
CA PHE A 194 -1.77 -5.18 -8.75
C PHE A 194 -1.66 -6.67 -8.44
N ASP A 195 -0.43 -7.09 -8.19
CA ASP A 195 -0.05 -8.47 -7.98
C ASP A 195 0.64 -8.59 -6.60
N ILE A 196 0.37 -9.67 -5.88
CA ILE A 196 1.02 -10.03 -4.62
C ILE A 196 1.59 -11.43 -4.74
N ALA A 197 2.82 -11.63 -4.28
CA ALA A 197 3.37 -12.95 -3.98
C ALA A 197 3.59 -13.08 -2.46
N ILE A 198 2.97 -14.09 -1.85
CA ILE A 198 3.08 -14.41 -0.43
C ILE A 198 4.04 -15.59 -0.27
N ASP A 199 5.22 -15.37 0.31
CA ASP A 199 6.16 -16.47 0.63
C ASP A 199 5.76 -17.14 1.95
N LEU A 200 5.05 -18.27 1.85
CA LEU A 200 4.56 -19.03 3.00
C LEU A 200 5.71 -19.55 3.87
N ARG A 201 6.92 -19.70 3.32
CA ARG A 201 8.09 -20.18 4.08
C ARG A 201 8.60 -19.16 5.09
N ARG A 202 8.24 -17.88 4.92
CA ARG A 202 8.69 -16.76 5.77
C ARG A 202 7.54 -16.04 6.48
N LEU A 203 6.30 -16.29 6.05
CA LEU A 203 5.13 -15.50 6.43
C LEU A 203 5.01 -15.30 7.94
N PHE A 204 5.19 -16.38 8.71
CA PHE A 204 5.10 -16.37 10.17
C PHE A 204 6.42 -16.73 10.87
N SER A 205 7.56 -16.64 10.17
CA SER A 205 8.85 -17.02 10.76
C SER A 205 9.88 -15.91 10.65
N VAL A 206 10.72 -15.76 11.68
CA VAL A 206 11.88 -14.85 11.72
C VAL A 206 13.17 -15.64 11.89
N SER A 207 14.21 -15.25 11.16
CA SER A 207 15.51 -15.92 11.20
C SER A 207 16.24 -15.61 12.52
N ILE A 208 16.85 -16.62 13.12
CA ILE A 208 17.76 -16.49 14.28
C ILE A 208 19.23 -16.66 13.88
N ASN A 209 19.54 -16.50 12.59
CA ASN A 209 20.91 -16.59 12.09
C ASN A 209 21.77 -15.43 12.61
N SER A 210 22.76 -15.73 13.45
CA SER A 210 23.68 -14.73 14.00
C SER A 210 24.58 -14.06 12.95
N PHE A 211 24.80 -14.66 11.78
CA PHE A 211 25.60 -14.03 10.71
C PHE A 211 24.86 -12.89 10.03
N GLU A 212 23.55 -13.02 9.85
CA GLU A 212 22.65 -12.06 9.19
C GLU A 212 21.41 -11.86 10.08
N PRO A 213 21.54 -11.10 11.18
CA PRO A 213 20.49 -11.01 12.18
C PRO A 213 19.28 -10.22 11.67
N GLU A 214 18.09 -10.80 11.82
CA GLU A 214 16.84 -10.08 11.58
C GLU A 214 16.46 -9.19 12.78
N MET A 215 16.86 -9.56 14.00
CA MET A 215 16.45 -8.91 15.25
C MET A 215 17.57 -8.96 16.29
N ALA A 216 17.43 -8.18 17.36
CA ALA A 216 18.38 -8.20 18.47
C ALA A 216 18.23 -9.50 19.29
N GLU A 217 19.32 -9.98 19.91
CA GLU A 217 19.31 -11.17 20.77
C GLU A 217 18.31 -11.06 21.94
N SER A 218 18.12 -9.85 22.47
CA SER A 218 17.09 -9.57 23.49
C SER A 218 15.67 -9.80 22.96
N THR A 219 15.40 -9.45 21.69
CA THR A 219 14.14 -9.76 21.03
C THR A 219 13.99 -11.25 20.83
N VAL A 220 15.04 -11.98 20.44
CA VAL A 220 15.00 -13.45 20.31
C VAL A 220 14.64 -14.11 21.65
N ALA A 221 15.26 -13.68 22.74
CA ALA A 221 14.97 -14.18 24.08
C ALA A 221 13.51 -13.91 24.49
N LYS A 222 13.04 -12.66 24.30
CA LYS A 222 11.63 -12.27 24.53
C LYS A 222 10.66 -13.19 23.77
N LEU A 223 10.89 -13.42 22.47
CA LEU A 223 9.99 -14.25 21.65
C LEU A 223 9.91 -15.70 22.16
N ARG A 224 11.03 -16.28 22.64
CA ARG A 224 11.04 -17.61 23.25
C ARG A 224 10.20 -17.64 24.54
N GLU A 225 10.32 -16.61 25.37
CA GLU A 225 9.52 -16.48 26.59
C GLU A 225 8.02 -16.31 26.27
N GLU A 226 7.69 -15.64 25.17
CA GLU A 226 6.33 -15.47 24.64
C GLU A 226 5.82 -16.69 23.86
N GLY A 227 6.55 -17.81 23.87
CA GLY A 227 6.10 -19.08 23.31
C GLY A 227 6.30 -19.25 21.80
N TRP A 228 7.11 -18.41 21.15
CA TRP A 228 7.47 -18.63 19.74
C TRP A 228 8.24 -19.94 19.57
N ILE A 229 7.93 -20.65 18.50
CA ILE A 229 8.34 -22.04 18.31
C ILE A 229 9.69 -22.08 17.60
N GLU A 230 10.68 -22.75 18.18
CA GLU A 230 11.95 -23.03 17.50
C GLU A 230 11.74 -24.03 16.35
N SER A 231 12.18 -23.64 15.16
CA SER A 231 12.06 -24.45 13.96
C SER A 231 13.24 -24.24 13.01
N LYS A 232 13.20 -24.92 11.88
CA LYS A 232 14.15 -24.78 10.79
C LYS A 232 13.39 -24.84 9.47
N ASN A 233 13.54 -23.80 8.66
CA ASN A 233 13.05 -23.77 7.29
C ASN A 233 14.22 -23.87 6.29
N VAL A 234 13.93 -23.74 4.99
CA VAL A 234 14.93 -23.78 3.91
C VAL A 234 16.00 -22.68 3.99
N PHE A 235 15.79 -21.65 4.81
CA PHE A 235 16.72 -20.54 5.04
C PHE A 235 17.57 -20.72 6.30
N GLY A 236 17.28 -21.75 7.11
CA GLY A 236 18.00 -22.04 8.35
C GLY A 236 17.11 -22.02 9.59
N PRO A 237 17.73 -21.99 10.78
CA PRO A 237 17.02 -21.91 12.05
C PRO A 237 16.18 -20.62 12.15
N CYS A 238 14.98 -20.75 12.69
CA CYS A 238 14.03 -19.66 12.83
C CYS A 238 13.14 -19.82 14.08
N LEU A 239 12.48 -18.72 14.46
CA LEU A 239 11.34 -18.74 15.36
C LEU A 239 10.05 -18.56 14.55
N VAL A 240 9.02 -19.33 14.90
CA VAL A 240 7.71 -19.32 14.23
C VAL A 240 6.67 -18.75 15.20
N ALA A 241 5.79 -17.89 14.69
CA ALA A 241 4.72 -17.30 15.48
C ALA A 241 3.78 -18.41 16.03
N PRO A 242 3.40 -18.33 17.31
CA PRO A 242 2.46 -19.27 17.92
C PRO A 242 1.16 -19.42 17.14
N LYS A 243 0.51 -20.57 17.27
CA LYS A 243 -0.72 -20.89 16.53
C LYS A 243 -1.80 -19.83 16.78
N GLU A 244 -1.92 -19.33 18.00
CA GLU A 244 -2.90 -18.33 18.41
C GLU A 244 -2.74 -17.03 17.60
N LEU A 245 -1.50 -16.56 17.40
CA LEU A 245 -1.23 -15.39 16.56
C LEU A 245 -1.54 -15.68 15.10
N ARG A 246 -1.20 -16.88 14.61
CA ARG A 246 -1.48 -17.27 13.21
C ARG A 246 -2.99 -17.34 12.95
N ASP A 247 -3.76 -17.92 13.86
CA ASP A 247 -5.21 -18.02 13.77
C ASP A 247 -5.89 -16.63 13.72
N GLN A 248 -5.31 -15.62 14.40
CA GLN A 248 -5.78 -14.24 14.32
C GLN A 248 -5.32 -13.51 13.06
N TRP A 249 -4.04 -13.65 12.69
CA TRP A 249 -3.43 -12.87 11.63
C TRP A 249 -3.75 -13.39 10.23
N ILE A 250 -3.98 -14.69 10.03
CA ILE A 250 -4.32 -15.25 8.72
C ILE A 250 -5.63 -14.65 8.17
N PRO A 251 -6.76 -14.64 8.90
CA PRO A 251 -7.98 -13.99 8.45
C PRO A 251 -7.80 -12.49 8.24
N GLY A 252 -7.12 -11.81 9.17
CA GLY A 252 -6.85 -10.37 9.05
C GLY A 252 -6.05 -10.03 7.79
N LEU A 253 -5.05 -10.84 7.46
CA LEU A 253 -4.22 -10.66 6.26
C LEU A 253 -5.01 -10.93 4.98
N ALA A 254 -5.80 -12.00 4.94
CA ALA A 254 -6.68 -12.29 3.80
C ALA A 254 -7.65 -11.14 3.54
N LYS A 255 -8.31 -10.65 4.59
CA LYS A 255 -9.22 -9.50 4.53
C LYS A 255 -8.50 -8.25 4.04
N ALA A 256 -7.32 -7.95 4.57
CA ALA A 256 -6.53 -6.77 4.20
C ALA A 256 -6.08 -6.81 2.73
N ILE A 257 -5.64 -7.96 2.23
CA ILE A 257 -5.23 -8.15 0.83
C ILE A 257 -6.34 -7.76 -0.16
N LEU A 258 -7.60 -8.07 0.18
CA LEU A 258 -8.74 -7.84 -0.71
C LEU A 258 -9.38 -6.46 -0.52
N ASN A 259 -9.38 -5.95 0.71
CA ASN A 259 -10.17 -4.79 1.12
C ASN A 259 -9.36 -3.51 1.38
N TRP A 260 -8.04 -3.52 1.16
CA TRP A 260 -7.24 -2.30 1.27
C TRP A 260 -7.70 -1.23 0.27
N ARG A 261 -7.56 0.03 0.68
CA ARG A 261 -7.97 1.21 -0.07
C ARG A 261 -6.99 2.35 0.20
N ILE A 262 -6.86 3.26 -0.75
CA ILE A 262 -6.13 4.51 -0.52
C ILE A 262 -7.14 5.51 0.05
N THR A 263 -7.06 5.77 1.36
CA THR A 263 -7.96 6.67 2.10
C THR A 263 -7.38 8.07 2.31
N SER A 264 -6.17 8.34 1.83
CA SER A 264 -5.37 9.50 2.26
C SER A 264 -5.91 10.87 1.82
N ASN A 265 -5.48 11.87 2.59
CA ASN A 265 -5.99 13.25 2.81
C ASN A 265 -5.98 14.23 1.62
N GLN A 266 -5.72 13.74 0.40
CA GLN A 266 -5.88 14.53 -0.85
C GLN A 266 -7.09 14.06 -1.68
N SER A 267 -7.79 13.01 -1.23
CA SER A 267 -9.07 12.59 -1.80
C SER A 267 -10.17 13.59 -1.42
N ARG A 268 -10.17 14.75 -2.10
CA ARG A 268 -11.33 15.65 -2.12
C ARG A 268 -12.53 15.02 -2.82
N THR A 269 -12.28 13.89 -3.50
CA THR A 269 -13.26 13.04 -4.19
C THR A 269 -13.07 11.62 -3.68
N PHE A 270 -14.14 11.04 -3.13
CA PHE A 270 -14.15 9.67 -2.64
C PHE A 270 -14.24 8.69 -3.81
N SER A 271 -13.45 7.62 -3.75
CA SER A 271 -13.50 6.52 -4.71
C SER A 271 -13.66 5.22 -3.94
N LEU A 272 -14.61 4.37 -4.33
CA LEU A 272 -14.78 3.04 -3.72
C LEU A 272 -13.57 2.14 -3.97
N MET A 273 -12.85 2.39 -5.07
CA MET A 273 -11.75 1.55 -5.54
C MET A 273 -12.17 0.07 -5.65
N ASP A 274 -13.33 -0.15 -6.29
CA ASP A 274 -14.01 -1.44 -6.31
C ASP A 274 -13.10 -2.54 -6.82
N THR A 275 -13.07 -3.65 -6.09
CA THR A 275 -12.40 -4.86 -6.52
C THR A 275 -13.35 -5.62 -7.46
N LEU A 276 -13.06 -5.60 -8.75
CA LEU A 276 -13.88 -6.24 -9.79
C LEU A 276 -13.61 -7.76 -9.88
N ALA A 277 -12.35 -8.16 -9.74
CA ALA A 277 -11.98 -9.57 -9.79
C ALA A 277 -10.70 -9.85 -9.00
N VAL A 278 -10.58 -11.07 -8.50
CA VAL A 278 -9.42 -11.59 -7.79
C VAL A 278 -9.09 -12.95 -8.37
N SER A 279 -7.85 -13.14 -8.79
CA SER A 279 -7.30 -14.42 -9.17
C SER A 279 -6.29 -14.89 -8.13
N ILE A 280 -6.29 -16.18 -7.81
CA ILE A 280 -5.37 -16.81 -6.87
C ILE A 280 -4.76 -18.08 -7.51
N SER A 281 -3.44 -18.24 -7.43
CA SER A 281 -2.73 -19.39 -7.99
C SER A 281 -1.42 -19.64 -7.25
N ASP A 282 -0.82 -20.82 -7.41
CA ASP A 282 0.58 -21.09 -7.03
C ASP A 282 1.56 -20.95 -8.22
N ASN A 283 1.05 -20.56 -9.40
CA ASN A 283 1.82 -20.37 -10.62
C ASN A 283 1.81 -18.90 -11.07
N ALA A 284 2.96 -18.23 -10.96
CA ALA A 284 3.15 -16.83 -11.34
C ALA A 284 2.83 -16.54 -12.82
N ASN A 285 3.07 -17.50 -13.72
CA ASN A 285 2.82 -17.27 -15.15
C ASN A 285 1.33 -17.34 -15.48
N MET A 286 0.58 -18.20 -14.79
CA MET A 286 -0.86 -18.33 -14.98
C MET A 286 -1.61 -17.13 -14.43
N ILE A 287 -1.17 -16.57 -13.30
CA ILE A 287 -1.84 -15.41 -12.70
C ILE A 287 -1.87 -14.21 -13.65
N ALA A 288 -0.77 -13.94 -14.36
CA ALA A 288 -0.68 -12.84 -15.32
C ALA A 288 -1.64 -13.00 -16.51
N GLY A 289 -1.93 -14.24 -16.91
CA GLY A 289 -2.88 -14.57 -17.97
C GLY A 289 -4.35 -14.49 -17.55
N SER A 290 -4.65 -14.63 -16.25
CA SER A 290 -6.03 -14.70 -15.74
C SER A 290 -6.80 -13.39 -15.84
N ILE A 291 -6.13 -12.25 -15.67
CA ILE A 291 -6.72 -10.91 -15.78
C ILE A 291 -5.82 -10.09 -16.71
N ARG A 292 -6.29 -9.86 -17.92
CA ARG A 292 -5.50 -9.29 -19.02
C ARG A 292 -6.32 -8.31 -19.85
N ALA A 293 -5.68 -7.69 -20.82
CA ALA A 293 -6.36 -6.98 -21.89
C ALA A 293 -5.81 -7.43 -23.23
N LYS A 294 -6.63 -7.33 -24.27
CA LYS A 294 -6.21 -7.50 -25.67
C LYS A 294 -6.55 -6.23 -26.44
N LEU A 295 -5.81 -5.94 -27.50
CA LEU A 295 -6.24 -4.90 -28.44
C LEU A 295 -7.54 -5.35 -29.11
N SER A 296 -8.46 -4.41 -29.29
CA SER A 296 -9.72 -4.69 -29.96
C SER A 296 -9.45 -5.03 -31.43
N GLU A 297 -10.12 -6.07 -31.94
CA GLU A 297 -10.06 -6.45 -33.35
C GLU A 297 -10.80 -5.43 -34.25
N GLU A 298 -11.75 -4.67 -33.68
CA GLU A 298 -12.57 -3.68 -34.39
C GLU A 298 -11.96 -2.27 -34.38
N ASP A 299 -11.32 -1.86 -33.27
CA ASP A 299 -10.69 -0.53 -33.13
C ASP A 299 -9.31 -0.62 -32.46
N SER A 300 -8.26 -0.40 -33.24
CA SER A 300 -6.87 -0.45 -32.78
C SER A 300 -6.52 0.57 -31.69
N ARG A 301 -7.40 1.54 -31.42
CA ARG A 301 -7.26 2.54 -30.34
C ARG A 301 -7.98 2.13 -29.05
N LYS A 302 -8.58 0.94 -29.02
CA LYS A 302 -9.24 0.36 -27.86
C LYS A 302 -8.57 -0.94 -27.43
N ALA A 303 -8.81 -1.30 -26.19
CA ALA A 303 -8.43 -2.60 -25.65
C ALA A 303 -9.61 -3.19 -24.89
N ASP A 304 -9.78 -4.49 -24.99
CA ASP A 304 -10.84 -5.23 -24.33
C ASP A 304 -10.27 -5.88 -23.06
N PRO A 305 -10.77 -5.53 -21.86
CA PRO A 305 -10.41 -6.22 -20.64
C PRO A 305 -10.98 -7.64 -20.66
N ILE A 306 -10.23 -8.59 -20.11
CA ILE A 306 -10.60 -10.01 -20.08
C ILE A 306 -10.30 -10.56 -18.69
N ILE A 307 -11.31 -11.20 -18.10
CA ILE A 307 -11.18 -12.07 -16.94
C ILE A 307 -11.38 -13.51 -17.43
N ASP A 308 -10.39 -14.36 -17.22
CA ASP A 308 -10.44 -15.77 -17.60
C ASP A 308 -11.03 -16.60 -16.47
N GLU A 309 -12.30 -17.00 -16.63
CA GLU A 309 -13.06 -17.71 -15.59
C GLU A 309 -12.71 -19.20 -15.51
N ASN A 310 -12.06 -19.75 -16.54
CA ASN A 310 -11.84 -21.20 -16.70
C ASN A 310 -10.36 -21.57 -16.83
N LEU A 311 -9.46 -20.66 -16.46
CA LEU A 311 -8.02 -20.91 -16.57
C LEU A 311 -7.58 -21.97 -15.54
N ASN A 312 -7.14 -23.13 -16.03
CA ASN A 312 -6.72 -24.23 -15.18
C ASN A 312 -5.56 -23.82 -14.25
N GLY A 313 -5.65 -24.19 -12.97
CA GLY A 313 -4.68 -23.82 -11.94
C GLY A 313 -4.82 -22.40 -11.40
N VAL A 314 -5.91 -21.68 -11.75
CA VAL A 314 -6.24 -20.37 -11.21
C VAL A 314 -7.66 -20.36 -10.67
N GLU A 315 -7.82 -19.94 -9.42
CA GLU A 315 -9.13 -19.67 -8.84
C GLU A 315 -9.48 -18.21 -9.07
N THR A 316 -10.52 -17.96 -9.86
CA THR A 316 -10.98 -16.62 -10.23
C THR A 316 -12.30 -16.30 -9.54
N TYR A 317 -12.36 -15.17 -8.86
CA TYR A 317 -13.52 -14.66 -8.13
C TYR A 317 -13.93 -13.32 -8.70
N ILE A 318 -15.18 -13.18 -9.15
CA ILE A 318 -15.64 -12.03 -9.94
C ILE A 318 -16.82 -11.37 -9.21
N SER A 319 -16.70 -10.10 -8.86
CA SER A 319 -17.76 -9.36 -8.18
C SER A 319 -18.81 -8.86 -9.17
N LEU A 320 -20.04 -8.62 -8.68
CA LEU A 320 -21.17 -8.14 -9.51
C LEU A 320 -20.85 -6.88 -10.31
N GLN A 321 -20.03 -5.99 -9.76
CA GLN A 321 -19.64 -4.73 -10.39
C GLN A 321 -18.80 -4.95 -11.66
N ALA A 322 -18.14 -6.11 -11.82
CA ALA A 322 -17.32 -6.42 -12.98
C ALA A 322 -18.14 -6.40 -14.29
N GLY A 323 -19.39 -6.90 -14.26
CA GLY A 323 -20.27 -6.96 -15.43
C GLY A 323 -20.62 -5.59 -16.02
N GLY A 324 -20.42 -4.49 -15.27
CA GLY A 324 -20.56 -3.14 -15.77
C GLY A 324 -19.41 -2.67 -16.68
N TYR A 325 -18.28 -3.38 -16.68
CA TYR A 325 -17.05 -2.95 -17.34
C TYR A 325 -16.37 -4.02 -18.18
N ILE A 326 -16.73 -5.29 -17.97
CA ILE A 326 -16.07 -6.45 -18.55
C ILE A 326 -17.14 -7.48 -18.88
N HIS A 327 -17.03 -8.13 -20.02
CA HIS A 327 -17.90 -9.23 -20.39
C HIS A 327 -17.54 -10.49 -19.58
N THR A 328 -18.23 -10.68 -18.47
CA THR A 328 -18.14 -11.85 -17.58
C THR A 328 -19.49 -12.57 -17.50
N LYS A 329 -19.47 -13.80 -16.95
CA LYS A 329 -20.64 -14.66 -16.73
C LYS A 329 -20.71 -15.22 -15.31
N GLY A 330 -19.58 -15.29 -14.61
CA GLY A 330 -19.43 -15.91 -13.29
C GLY A 330 -19.51 -14.93 -12.11
N GLU A 331 -20.12 -13.75 -12.28
CA GLU A 331 -20.22 -12.75 -11.22
C GLU A 331 -21.08 -13.21 -10.05
N THR A 332 -20.61 -13.00 -8.82
CA THR A 332 -21.40 -13.29 -7.61
C THR A 332 -21.28 -12.19 -6.57
N ALA A 333 -22.30 -12.07 -5.70
CA ALA A 333 -22.32 -11.10 -4.62
C ALA A 333 -21.27 -11.40 -3.52
N ASP A 334 -20.97 -12.69 -3.32
CA ASP A 334 -20.06 -13.21 -2.30
C ASP A 334 -18.63 -13.44 -2.82
N ALA A 335 -18.30 -12.95 -4.03
CA ALA A 335 -17.03 -13.27 -4.68
C ALA A 335 -15.80 -12.92 -3.83
N LEU A 336 -15.81 -11.76 -3.17
CA LEU A 336 -14.71 -11.34 -2.30
C LEU A 336 -14.64 -12.17 -1.01
N ASP A 337 -15.77 -12.58 -0.45
CA ASP A 337 -15.82 -13.46 0.73
C ASP A 337 -15.27 -14.85 0.40
N ARG A 338 -15.60 -15.38 -0.78
CA ARG A 338 -15.05 -16.64 -1.29
C ARG A 338 -13.55 -16.55 -1.56
N ALA A 339 -13.09 -15.43 -2.12
CA ALA A 339 -11.65 -15.17 -2.32
C ALA A 339 -10.92 -15.06 -0.97
N GLU A 340 -11.51 -14.41 0.03
CA GLU A 340 -10.96 -14.30 1.38
C GLU A 340 -10.79 -15.68 2.01
N LYS A 341 -11.86 -16.48 1.97
CA LYS A 341 -11.86 -17.86 2.45
C LYS A 341 -10.78 -18.69 1.76
N ALA A 342 -10.65 -18.60 0.44
CA ALA A 342 -9.63 -19.33 -0.30
C ALA A 342 -8.20 -18.94 0.11
N LEU A 343 -7.93 -17.66 0.37
CA LEU A 343 -6.65 -17.21 0.90
C LEU A 343 -6.38 -17.76 2.30
N VAL A 344 -7.38 -17.73 3.18
CA VAL A 344 -7.30 -18.31 4.53
C VAL A 344 -6.99 -19.79 4.45
N ASP A 345 -7.78 -20.56 3.69
CA ASP A 345 -7.64 -22.01 3.56
C ASP A 345 -6.23 -22.38 3.04
N LYS A 346 -5.72 -21.63 2.06
CA LYS A 346 -4.36 -21.83 1.51
C LYS A 346 -3.25 -21.49 2.49
N MET A 347 -3.40 -20.45 3.30
CA MET A 347 -2.43 -20.10 4.34
C MET A 347 -2.46 -21.10 5.50
N VAL A 348 -3.65 -21.50 5.97
CA VAL A 348 -3.82 -22.50 7.04
C VAL A 348 -3.27 -23.87 6.63
N ALA A 349 -3.44 -24.27 5.38
CA ALA A 349 -2.97 -25.56 4.87
C ALA A 349 -1.43 -25.71 4.86
N TYR A 350 -0.69 -24.61 5.02
CA TYR A 350 0.76 -24.64 5.04
C TYR A 350 1.29 -24.94 6.46
N ASP A 351 2.14 -25.96 6.59
CA ASP A 351 2.82 -26.25 7.85
C ASP A 351 3.99 -25.28 8.08
N TYR A 352 3.80 -24.37 9.03
CA TYR A 352 4.80 -23.37 9.42
C TYR A 352 5.79 -23.87 10.48
N GLU A 353 5.42 -24.90 11.25
CA GLU A 353 6.20 -25.35 12.41
C GLU A 353 7.21 -26.42 12.03
N TYR A 354 6.91 -27.23 11.01
CA TYR A 354 7.78 -28.33 10.59
C TYR A 354 8.05 -28.33 9.09
N LYS A 355 9.32 -28.13 8.73
CA LYS A 355 9.85 -28.61 7.46
C LYS A 355 10.96 -29.60 7.70
N LYS A 356 10.70 -30.88 7.37
CA LYS A 356 11.77 -31.81 7.02
C LYS A 356 12.50 -31.19 5.82
N VAL A 357 13.77 -30.84 6.06
CA VAL A 357 14.72 -30.36 5.04
C VAL A 357 14.75 -31.35 3.88
#